data_AF-A0A7G5Z5W2-F1
#
_entry.id   AF-A0A7G5Z5W2-F1
#
_cell.length_a   1.000
_cell.length_b   1.000
_cell.length_c   1.000
_cell.angle_alpha   90.00
_cell.angle_beta   90.00
_cell.angle_gamma   90.00
#
_symmetry.space_group_name_H-M   'P 1'
#
loop_
_entity.id
_entity.type
_entity.pdbx_description
1 polymer ?
#
loop_
_entity_poly.entity_id
_entity_poly.type
_entity_poly.pdbx_seq_one_letter_code
_entity_poly.pdbx_strand_id
1 'polypeptide(L)'
;MRHCRPACLIMLPIFAAVAAPATAAPWWYVGHGADRVVFIDAGSIERDKSVVTYSSKTIIRQSGDPVAMTRNFMQADCAGRKLGWYGVQRYGRDEAVIDTSTLPKAKLTDVSADTLDNAELSFVCADPKDRKATGSFPLAIDDASFTDAVLADQSVSPRALHDRMARDPGVAVIRSTAPNPTTFGQVQTVKLGEPLVPPRDYSKGPVIPDPADYPSNEVGKIYDIAYDGIENGRIRFEVRGYSIDDLVHPGTGQIETAYPGEKKVNVRDLAITIKQALPGRITYSVAIEKVAPAAPDCPVGDCSETEVTTKAITAEAPDTPR
;
A
#
# COMPACT_ATOMS: atom_id res chain seq x y z
N MET A 1 -68.18 -25.74 -5.81
CA MET A 1 -67.21 -26.82 -6.13
C MET A 1 -65.81 -26.21 -6.15
N ARG A 2 -64.85 -26.88 -5.48
CA ARG A 2 -63.37 -26.87 -5.68
C ARG A 2 -62.65 -25.50 -5.79
N HIS A 3 -61.93 -25.08 -4.75
CA HIS A 3 -60.47 -25.22 -4.56
C HIS A 3 -59.63 -24.10 -5.20
N CYS A 4 -58.91 -23.34 -4.39
CA CYS A 4 -57.43 -23.34 -4.29
C CYS A 4 -56.93 -22.04 -3.65
N ARG A 5 -56.25 -22.17 -2.50
CA ARG A 5 -55.33 -21.13 -1.98
C ARG A 5 -54.05 -21.15 -2.82
N PRO A 6 -53.41 -20.00 -3.09
CA PRO A 6 -51.98 -19.96 -3.29
C PRO A 6 -51.31 -19.42 -2.02
N ALA A 7 -50.38 -20.22 -1.50
CA ALA A 7 -49.37 -19.79 -0.56
C ALA A 7 -48.47 -18.76 -1.25
N CYS A 8 -48.32 -17.57 -0.66
CA CYS A 8 -47.31 -16.62 -1.10
C CYS A 8 -46.05 -16.86 -0.28
N LEU A 9 -45.04 -17.41 -0.94
CA LEU A 9 -43.68 -17.57 -0.45
C LEU A 9 -43.15 -16.24 0.09
N ILE A 10 -42.66 -16.24 1.34
CA ILE A 10 -41.80 -15.18 1.86
C ILE A 10 -40.39 -15.48 1.33
N MET A 11 -39.95 -14.74 0.30
CA MET A 11 -38.53 -14.72 -0.06
C MET A 11 -37.77 -13.90 0.98
N LEU A 12 -36.93 -14.57 1.79
CA LEU A 12 -35.85 -13.90 2.49
C LEU A 12 -34.79 -13.46 1.47
N PRO A 13 -34.32 -12.20 1.47
CA PRO A 13 -33.13 -11.83 0.74
C PRO A 13 -31.91 -12.49 1.41
N ILE A 14 -31.31 -13.45 0.73
CA ILE A 14 -29.96 -13.93 1.02
C ILE A 14 -29.02 -12.78 0.66
N PHE A 15 -28.59 -12.01 1.66
CA PHE A 15 -27.43 -11.13 1.51
C PHE A 15 -26.20 -12.02 1.40
N ALA A 16 -25.85 -12.38 0.16
CA ALA A 16 -24.52 -12.90 -0.14
C ALA A 16 -23.52 -11.78 0.21
N ALA A 17 -22.75 -11.99 1.28
CA ALA A 17 -21.56 -11.20 1.53
C ALA A 17 -20.59 -11.46 0.38
N VAL A 18 -20.63 -10.59 -0.64
CA VAL A 18 -19.59 -10.55 -1.65
C VAL A 18 -18.36 -10.04 -0.91
N ALA A 19 -17.44 -10.96 -0.58
CA ALA A 19 -16.12 -10.57 -0.11
C ALA A 19 -15.55 -9.62 -1.17
N ALA A 20 -15.31 -8.36 -0.77
CA ALA A 20 -14.63 -7.42 -1.64
C ALA A 20 -13.29 -8.06 -2.05
N PRO A 21 -12.93 -8.08 -3.34
CA PRO A 21 -11.65 -8.62 -3.75
C PRO A 21 -10.56 -7.87 -2.99
N ALA A 22 -9.60 -8.60 -2.44
CA ALA A 22 -8.41 -8.01 -1.85
C ALA A 22 -7.81 -7.05 -2.88
N THR A 23 -7.90 -5.76 -2.61
CA THR A 23 -7.45 -4.72 -3.54
C THR A 23 -5.93 -4.74 -3.54
N ALA A 24 -5.39 -4.90 -4.75
CA ALA A 24 -4.01 -5.19 -5.08
C ALA A 24 -3.03 -4.15 -4.52
N ALA A 25 -1.73 -4.44 -4.49
CA ALA A 25 -0.72 -3.39 -4.55
C ALA A 25 -0.84 -2.63 -5.89
N PRO A 26 -0.42 -1.35 -6.01
CA PRO A 26 -0.51 -0.63 -7.30
C PRO A 26 0.37 -1.26 -8.39
N TRP A 27 1.24 -2.20 -8.00
CA TRP A 27 2.16 -2.92 -8.85
C TRP A 27 1.47 -3.99 -9.71
N TRP A 28 1.68 -3.88 -11.02
CA TRP A 28 1.34 -4.90 -11.99
C TRP A 28 2.55 -5.76 -12.30
N TYR A 29 2.40 -7.08 -12.24
CA TYR A 29 3.35 -7.99 -12.86
C TYR A 29 3.35 -7.77 -14.37
N VAL A 30 4.54 -7.57 -14.96
CA VAL A 30 4.68 -7.34 -16.40
C VAL A 30 5.46 -8.43 -17.10
N GLY A 31 6.53 -8.93 -16.48
CA GLY A 31 7.34 -9.99 -17.05
C GLY A 31 8.45 -10.42 -16.11
N HIS A 32 9.19 -11.46 -16.51
CA HIS A 32 10.35 -11.95 -15.77
C HIS A 32 11.46 -12.40 -16.71
N GLY A 33 12.70 -12.31 -16.23
CA GLY A 33 13.87 -12.94 -16.83
C GLY A 33 14.31 -14.15 -16.00
N ALA A 34 15.53 -14.63 -16.25
CA ALA A 34 16.08 -15.80 -15.56
C ALA A 34 16.27 -15.58 -14.04
N ASP A 35 16.47 -14.33 -13.61
CA ASP A 35 16.89 -13.98 -12.26
C ASP A 35 16.13 -12.78 -11.68
N ARG A 36 15.09 -12.30 -12.36
CA ARG A 36 14.40 -11.07 -11.96
C ARG A 36 12.97 -10.98 -12.47
N VAL A 37 12.15 -10.19 -11.80
CA VAL A 37 10.77 -9.89 -12.18
C VAL A 37 10.58 -8.38 -12.20
N VAL A 38 9.88 -7.87 -13.22
CA VAL A 38 9.54 -6.45 -13.37
C VAL A 38 8.07 -6.23 -13.04
N PHE A 39 7.84 -5.20 -12.23
CA PHE A 39 6.55 -4.69 -11.83
C PHE A 39 6.43 -3.21 -12.22
N ILE A 40 5.21 -2.77 -12.56
CA ILE A 40 4.94 -1.38 -12.95
C ILE A 40 3.78 -0.82 -12.14
N ASP A 41 3.94 0.39 -11.60
CA ASP A 41 2.82 1.13 -11.00
C ASP A 41 1.98 1.71 -12.14
N ALA A 42 0.86 1.05 -12.44
CA ALA A 42 -0.03 1.46 -13.52
C ALA A 42 -0.68 2.82 -13.28
N GLY A 43 -0.78 3.27 -12.02
CA GLY A 43 -1.32 4.57 -11.63
C GLY A 43 -0.34 5.72 -11.84
N SER A 44 0.97 5.43 -11.84
CA SER A 44 2.03 6.42 -12.12
C SER A 44 2.22 6.76 -13.60
N ILE A 45 1.49 6.10 -14.50
CA ILE A 45 1.67 6.25 -15.96
C ILE A 45 1.08 7.58 -16.42
N GLU A 46 1.96 8.50 -16.80
CA GLU A 46 1.62 9.79 -17.40
C GLU A 46 2.04 9.80 -18.88
N ARG A 47 1.16 10.30 -19.76
CA ARG A 47 1.39 10.28 -21.21
C ARG A 47 1.37 11.69 -21.79
N ASP A 48 2.43 12.04 -22.51
CA ASP A 48 2.50 13.18 -23.41
C ASP A 48 2.82 12.68 -24.83
N LYS A 49 1.79 12.56 -25.67
CA LYS A 49 1.86 12.02 -27.03
C LYS A 49 2.49 10.60 -27.02
N SER A 50 3.62 10.41 -27.69
CA SER A 50 4.35 9.14 -27.73
C SER A 50 5.24 8.91 -26.52
N VAL A 51 5.46 9.92 -25.68
CA VAL A 51 6.31 9.85 -24.51
C VAL A 51 5.48 9.49 -23.29
N VAL A 52 5.99 8.54 -22.50
CA VAL A 52 5.35 8.08 -21.27
C VAL A 52 6.34 8.17 -20.11
N THR A 53 5.94 8.68 -18.97
CA THR A 53 6.69 8.60 -17.71
C THR A 53 5.94 7.74 -16.71
N TYR A 54 6.68 6.96 -15.91
CA TYR A 54 6.09 6.00 -14.97
C TYR A 54 7.11 5.50 -13.95
N SER A 55 6.65 4.82 -12.92
CA SER A 55 7.46 4.12 -11.93
C SER A 55 7.50 2.61 -12.21
N SER A 56 8.69 2.02 -12.19
CA SER A 56 8.88 0.57 -12.23
C SER A 56 9.62 0.07 -11.00
N LYS A 57 9.40 -1.19 -10.66
CA LYS A 57 10.10 -1.91 -9.60
C LYS A 57 10.61 -3.23 -10.16
N THR A 58 11.86 -3.55 -9.91
CA THR A 58 12.45 -4.83 -10.31
C THR A 58 12.96 -5.56 -9.09
N ILE A 59 12.49 -6.77 -8.87
CA ILE A 59 13.03 -7.66 -7.83
C ILE A 59 14.08 -8.57 -8.48
N ILE A 60 15.29 -8.58 -7.91
CA ILE A 60 16.49 -9.22 -8.48
C ILE A 60 16.96 -10.35 -7.55
N ARG A 61 17.29 -11.49 -8.13
CA ARG A 61 17.80 -12.72 -7.49
C ARG A 61 19.08 -13.24 -8.14
N GLN A 62 19.79 -12.37 -8.84
CA GLN A 62 21.09 -12.68 -9.40
C GLN A 62 22.09 -13.06 -8.29
N SER A 63 22.78 -14.19 -8.45
CA SER A 63 23.79 -14.62 -7.48
C SER A 63 25.00 -13.68 -7.51
N GLY A 64 25.47 -13.27 -6.33
CA GLY A 64 26.61 -12.36 -6.18
C GLY A 64 26.32 -10.87 -6.42
N ASP A 65 25.12 -10.51 -6.89
CA ASP A 65 24.71 -9.11 -7.01
C ASP A 65 24.25 -8.60 -5.63
N PRO A 66 24.82 -7.50 -5.09
CA PRO A 66 24.34 -6.90 -3.85
C PRO A 66 22.95 -6.28 -3.99
N VAL A 67 22.52 -5.92 -5.20
CA VAL A 67 21.22 -5.30 -5.46
C VAL A 67 20.14 -6.38 -5.54
N ALA A 68 19.17 -6.31 -4.64
CA ALA A 68 18.04 -7.24 -4.58
C ALA A 68 16.73 -6.62 -5.10
N MET A 69 16.66 -5.29 -5.15
CA MET A 69 15.55 -4.56 -5.72
C MET A 69 16.01 -3.23 -6.32
N THR A 70 15.38 -2.81 -7.41
CA THR A 70 15.42 -1.43 -7.88
C THR A 70 14.02 -0.83 -7.94
N ARG A 71 13.93 0.48 -7.64
CA ARG A 71 12.76 1.30 -7.93
C ARG A 71 13.21 2.41 -8.88
N ASN A 72 12.61 2.48 -10.05
CA ASN A 72 13.05 3.34 -11.14
C ASN A 72 11.95 4.32 -11.53
N PHE A 73 12.35 5.56 -11.79
CA PHE A 73 11.54 6.56 -12.48
C PHE A 73 11.92 6.55 -13.95
N MET A 74 10.99 6.09 -14.78
CA MET A 74 11.20 5.67 -16.15
C MET A 74 10.59 6.65 -17.15
N GLN A 75 11.18 6.70 -18.33
CA GLN A 75 10.64 7.35 -19.52
C GLN A 75 10.66 6.38 -20.69
N ALA A 76 9.57 6.32 -21.44
CA ALA A 76 9.42 5.56 -22.67
C ALA A 76 9.12 6.49 -23.84
N ASP A 77 9.65 6.16 -25.02
CA ASP A 77 9.14 6.64 -26.31
C ASP A 77 8.49 5.47 -27.04
N CYS A 78 7.17 5.44 -27.06
CA CYS A 78 6.38 4.37 -27.63
C CYS A 78 6.48 4.29 -29.16
N ALA A 79 6.67 5.44 -29.83
CA ALA A 79 6.81 5.47 -31.28
C ALA A 79 8.21 5.00 -31.70
N GLY A 80 9.24 5.48 -30.99
CA GLY A 80 10.63 5.10 -31.21
C GLY A 80 11.04 3.75 -30.61
N ARG A 81 10.16 3.13 -29.80
CA ARG A 81 10.43 1.92 -29.01
C ARG A 81 11.69 2.02 -28.15
N LYS A 82 11.76 3.08 -27.35
CA LYS A 82 12.90 3.34 -26.47
C LYS A 82 12.49 3.42 -25.02
N LEU A 83 13.42 3.03 -24.14
CA LEU A 83 13.27 3.12 -22.69
C LEU A 83 14.52 3.73 -22.06
N GLY A 84 14.35 4.38 -20.92
CA GLY A 84 15.44 4.81 -20.06
C GLY A 84 14.92 5.30 -18.72
N TRP A 85 15.77 5.26 -17.70
CA TRP A 85 15.45 5.83 -16.39
C TRP A 85 16.02 7.24 -16.26
N TYR A 86 15.37 8.08 -15.46
CA TYR A 86 15.90 9.37 -14.99
C TYR A 86 16.03 9.44 -13.46
N GLY A 87 15.49 8.46 -12.73
CA GLY A 87 15.85 8.19 -11.34
C GLY A 87 15.89 6.69 -11.06
N VAL A 88 16.78 6.26 -10.17
CA VAL A 88 16.84 4.87 -9.68
C VAL A 88 17.28 4.86 -8.22
N GLN A 89 16.59 4.07 -7.42
CA GLN A 89 16.99 3.72 -6.07
C GLN A 89 17.24 2.21 -6.01
N ARG A 90 18.37 1.82 -5.42
CA ARG A 90 18.80 0.42 -5.32
C ARG A 90 18.80 -0.03 -3.88
N TYR A 91 18.33 -1.24 -3.65
CA TYR A 91 18.15 -1.80 -2.32
C TYR A 91 18.85 -3.15 -2.21
N GLY A 92 19.40 -3.41 -1.03
CA GLY A 92 19.96 -4.70 -0.64
C GLY A 92 18.89 -5.72 -0.29
N ARG A 93 19.31 -6.96 0.01
CA ARG A 93 18.41 -8.04 0.48
C ARG A 93 17.82 -7.78 1.85
N ASP A 94 18.45 -6.91 2.61
CA ASP A 94 18.00 -6.39 3.90
C ASP A 94 17.08 -5.17 3.75
N GLU A 95 16.66 -4.84 2.52
CA GLU A 95 15.85 -3.67 2.17
C GLU A 95 16.55 -2.32 2.46
N ALA A 96 17.84 -2.34 2.79
CA ALA A 96 18.61 -1.12 2.99
C ALA A 96 18.92 -0.45 1.64
N VAL A 97 18.82 0.87 1.59
CA VAL A 97 19.21 1.65 0.40
C VAL A 97 20.73 1.50 0.21
N ILE A 98 21.12 1.00 -0.95
CA ILE A 98 22.52 0.93 -1.39
C ILE A 98 22.94 2.28 -1.96
N ASP A 99 22.17 2.77 -2.94
CA ASP A 99 22.40 4.06 -3.58
C ASP A 99 21.12 4.64 -4.19
N THR A 100 21.20 5.93 -4.52
CA THR A 100 20.19 6.64 -5.31
C THR A 100 20.90 7.43 -6.39
N SER A 101 20.43 7.31 -7.63
CA SER A 101 20.99 8.01 -8.78
C SER A 101 19.89 8.74 -9.54
N THR A 102 20.14 9.97 -9.96
CA THR A 102 19.20 10.77 -10.74
C THR A 102 19.89 11.41 -11.93
N LEU A 103 19.13 11.65 -12.99
CA LEU A 103 19.55 12.32 -14.20
C LEU A 103 18.54 13.44 -14.49
N PRO A 104 18.97 14.59 -15.05
CA PRO A 104 18.04 15.66 -15.45
C PRO A 104 17.01 15.21 -16.49
N LYS A 105 17.34 14.18 -17.28
CA LYS A 105 16.48 13.54 -18.27
C LYS A 105 16.90 12.10 -18.48
N ALA A 106 15.97 11.26 -18.91
CA ALA A 106 16.29 9.88 -19.21
C ALA A 106 17.18 9.79 -20.47
N LYS A 107 18.17 8.90 -20.42
CA LYS A 107 18.92 8.51 -21.62
C LYS A 107 18.19 7.33 -22.27
N LEU A 108 17.39 7.62 -23.28
CA LEU A 108 16.60 6.62 -23.98
C LEU A 108 17.46 5.73 -24.89
N THR A 109 17.28 4.42 -24.79
CA THR A 109 17.95 3.39 -25.62
C THR A 109 16.94 2.51 -26.33
N ASP A 110 17.30 2.00 -27.51
CA ASP A 110 16.44 1.09 -28.29
C ASP A 110 16.16 -0.21 -27.52
N VAL A 111 14.91 -0.67 -27.59
CA VAL A 111 14.45 -1.89 -26.91
C VAL A 111 14.35 -3.04 -27.90
N SER A 112 15.18 -4.06 -27.71
CA SER A 112 15.14 -5.31 -28.47
C SER A 112 13.86 -6.11 -28.16
N ALA A 113 13.30 -6.83 -29.13
CA ALA A 113 12.01 -7.51 -28.99
C ALA A 113 12.01 -8.67 -27.96
N ASP A 114 13.15 -9.32 -27.77
CA ASP A 114 13.26 -10.54 -26.95
C ASP A 114 13.80 -10.25 -25.53
N THR A 115 13.63 -9.03 -25.04
CA THR A 115 14.10 -8.61 -23.71
C THR A 115 12.96 -8.34 -22.74
N LEU A 116 13.28 -8.38 -21.45
CA LEU A 116 12.35 -7.97 -20.39
C LEU A 116 11.92 -6.51 -20.55
N ASP A 117 12.82 -5.65 -21.04
CA ASP A 117 12.53 -4.25 -21.39
C ASP A 117 11.42 -4.14 -22.45
N ASN A 118 11.29 -5.12 -23.36
CA ASN A 118 10.18 -5.13 -24.31
C ASN A 118 8.83 -5.44 -23.65
N ALA A 119 8.80 -6.31 -22.65
CA ALA A 119 7.57 -6.54 -21.88
C ALA A 119 7.15 -5.27 -21.14
N GLU A 120 8.10 -4.59 -20.51
CA GLU A 120 7.92 -3.29 -19.87
C GLU A 120 7.41 -2.23 -20.85
N LEU A 121 8.10 -2.03 -21.97
CA LEU A 121 7.70 -1.09 -23.02
C LEU A 121 6.30 -1.40 -23.55
N SER A 122 6.01 -2.67 -23.82
CA SER A 122 4.71 -3.11 -24.35
C SER A 122 3.58 -2.80 -23.37
N PHE A 123 3.80 -3.01 -22.07
CA PHE A 123 2.80 -2.70 -21.05
C PHE A 123 2.49 -1.19 -20.95
N VAL A 124 3.53 -0.35 -20.89
CA VAL A 124 3.33 1.11 -20.72
C VAL A 124 2.84 1.78 -22.00
N CYS A 125 3.14 1.22 -23.16
CA CYS A 125 2.66 1.72 -24.45
C CYS A 125 1.29 1.18 -24.87
N ALA A 126 0.80 0.11 -24.24
CA ALA A 126 -0.54 -0.42 -24.49
C ALA A 126 -1.63 0.51 -23.93
N ASP A 127 -2.79 0.49 -24.58
CA ASP A 127 -4.01 1.05 -24.01
C ASP A 127 -4.35 0.30 -22.70
N PRO A 128 -4.89 0.98 -21.66
CA PRO A 128 -5.18 0.36 -20.38
C PRO A 128 -6.05 -0.91 -20.45
N LYS A 129 -6.98 -0.96 -21.41
CA LYS A 129 -7.86 -2.12 -21.66
C LYS A 129 -7.11 -3.35 -22.17
N ASP A 130 -5.97 -3.16 -22.82
CA ASP A 130 -5.22 -4.21 -23.51
C ASP A 130 -4.08 -4.79 -22.65
N ARG A 131 -3.73 -4.16 -21.53
CA ARG A 131 -2.67 -4.60 -20.61
C ARG A 131 -2.83 -6.02 -20.10
N LYS A 132 -4.06 -6.51 -19.94
CA LYS A 132 -4.30 -7.91 -19.52
C LYS A 132 -4.04 -8.91 -20.65
N ALA A 133 -4.19 -8.49 -21.90
CA ALA A 133 -3.96 -9.35 -23.06
C ALA A 133 -2.48 -9.71 -23.23
N THR A 134 -1.56 -8.92 -22.67
CA THR A 134 -0.11 -9.19 -22.65
C THR A 134 0.32 -10.13 -21.52
N GLY A 135 -0.64 -10.73 -20.79
CA GLY A 135 -0.35 -11.62 -19.65
C GLY A 135 -0.01 -10.88 -18.36
N SER A 136 -0.09 -9.55 -18.34
CA SER A 136 0.16 -8.71 -17.17
C SER A 136 -1.08 -8.67 -16.26
N PHE A 137 -0.88 -8.54 -14.95
CA PHE A 137 -1.97 -8.51 -13.97
C PHE A 137 -1.56 -7.74 -12.70
N PRO A 138 -2.53 -7.14 -11.97
CA PRO A 138 -2.26 -6.48 -10.70
C PRO A 138 -1.89 -7.51 -9.64
N LEU A 139 -0.90 -7.20 -8.80
CA LEU A 139 -0.40 -8.09 -7.76
C LEU A 139 -1.17 -7.88 -6.45
N ALA A 140 -1.71 -8.93 -5.86
CA ALA A 140 -2.44 -8.90 -4.59
C ALA A 140 -1.66 -9.47 -3.40
N ILE A 141 -0.38 -9.74 -3.58
CA ILE A 141 0.53 -10.35 -2.61
C ILE A 141 1.87 -9.62 -2.62
N ASP A 142 2.75 -9.95 -1.68
CA ASP A 142 4.11 -9.44 -1.63
C ASP A 142 4.93 -9.74 -2.91
N ASP A 143 5.57 -8.70 -3.46
CA ASP A 143 6.30 -8.75 -4.73
C ASP A 143 7.57 -9.62 -4.69
N ALA A 144 8.33 -9.62 -3.59
CA ALA A 144 9.48 -10.50 -3.40
C ALA A 144 9.06 -11.95 -3.28
N SER A 145 8.07 -12.25 -2.44
CA SER A 145 7.55 -13.61 -2.26
C SER A 145 7.03 -14.18 -3.57
N PHE A 146 6.29 -13.36 -4.34
CA PHE A 146 5.82 -13.75 -5.67
C PHE A 146 6.99 -13.97 -6.64
N THR A 147 7.99 -13.09 -6.61
CA THR A 147 9.19 -13.22 -7.44
C THR A 147 9.94 -14.52 -7.16
N ASP A 148 10.16 -14.83 -5.88
CA ASP A 148 10.84 -16.06 -5.46
C ASP A 148 10.09 -17.29 -5.95
N ALA A 149 8.76 -17.28 -5.88
CA ALA A 149 7.93 -18.37 -6.38
C ALA A 149 7.98 -18.51 -7.92
N VAL A 150 7.91 -17.40 -8.66
CA VAL A 150 7.98 -17.39 -10.13
C VAL A 150 9.32 -17.93 -10.63
N LEU A 151 10.42 -17.52 -9.99
CA LEU A 151 11.76 -17.95 -10.39
C LEU A 151 12.06 -19.41 -9.99
N ALA A 152 11.41 -19.92 -8.93
CA ALA A 152 11.57 -21.30 -8.48
C ALA A 152 10.77 -22.32 -9.32
N ASP A 153 9.61 -21.95 -9.86
CA ASP A 153 8.73 -22.84 -10.63
C ASP A 153 8.18 -22.15 -11.88
N GLN A 154 8.89 -22.34 -12.99
CA GLN A 154 8.48 -21.84 -14.32
C GLN A 154 7.55 -22.80 -15.07
N SER A 155 7.14 -23.92 -14.46
CA SER A 155 6.23 -24.88 -15.11
C SER A 155 4.76 -24.43 -15.08
N VAL A 156 4.44 -23.47 -14.22
CA VAL A 156 3.10 -22.89 -14.07
C VAL A 156 3.12 -21.44 -14.55
N SER A 157 2.05 -21.00 -15.22
CA SER A 157 1.95 -19.59 -15.63
C SER A 157 2.00 -18.66 -14.39
N PRO A 158 2.68 -17.50 -14.47
CA PRO A 158 2.77 -16.55 -13.36
C PRO A 158 1.40 -16.14 -12.79
N ARG A 159 0.39 -16.01 -13.64
CA ARG A 159 -0.99 -15.67 -13.23
C ARG A 159 -1.61 -16.77 -12.35
N ALA A 160 -1.49 -18.02 -12.76
CA ALA A 160 -2.05 -19.14 -11.99
C ALA A 160 -1.31 -19.32 -10.64
N LEU A 161 0.01 -19.09 -10.63
CA LEU A 161 0.81 -19.08 -9.41
C LEU A 161 0.36 -17.96 -8.46
N HIS A 162 0.18 -16.74 -8.97
CA HIS A 162 -0.34 -15.61 -8.20
C HIS A 162 -1.69 -15.93 -7.56
N ASP A 163 -2.66 -16.42 -8.34
CA ASP A 163 -4.00 -16.70 -7.84
C ASP A 163 -4.03 -17.83 -6.81
N ARG A 164 -3.08 -18.76 -6.88
CA ARG A 164 -2.88 -19.79 -5.84
C ARG A 164 -2.34 -19.16 -4.56
N MET A 165 -1.28 -18.36 -4.66
CA MET A 165 -0.65 -17.69 -3.52
C MET A 165 -1.60 -16.70 -2.83
N ALA A 166 -2.37 -15.92 -3.59
CA ALA A 166 -3.32 -14.95 -3.04
C ALA A 166 -4.48 -15.58 -2.25
N ARG A 167 -4.72 -16.89 -2.40
CA ARG A 167 -5.71 -17.65 -1.60
C ARG A 167 -5.11 -18.31 -0.37
N ASP A 168 -3.79 -18.31 -0.24
CA ASP A 168 -3.10 -18.89 0.89
C ASP A 168 -2.97 -17.83 2.01
N PRO A 169 -3.58 -18.04 3.20
CA PRO A 169 -3.48 -17.10 4.31
C PRO A 169 -2.05 -16.99 4.88
N GLY A 170 -1.15 -17.91 4.55
CA GLY A 170 0.27 -17.84 4.91
C GLY A 170 1.09 -16.90 4.03
N VAL A 171 0.57 -16.47 2.87
CA VAL A 171 1.25 -15.53 1.98
C VAL A 171 0.92 -14.10 2.42
N ALA A 172 1.97 -13.33 2.70
CA ALA A 172 1.81 -11.93 3.08
C ALA A 172 1.33 -11.08 1.88
N VAL A 173 0.44 -10.14 2.17
CA VAL A 173 0.05 -9.07 1.21
C VAL A 173 1.01 -7.89 1.30
N ILE A 174 1.47 -7.58 2.51
CA ILE A 174 2.45 -6.53 2.81
C ILE A 174 3.58 -7.17 3.59
N ARG A 175 4.83 -6.97 3.15
CA ARG A 175 6.02 -7.43 3.87
C ARG A 175 6.17 -6.64 5.16
N SER A 176 5.81 -7.27 6.28
CA SER A 176 5.98 -6.69 7.61
C SER A 176 6.21 -7.80 8.62
N THR A 177 7.10 -7.56 9.57
CA THR A 177 7.34 -8.46 10.71
C THR A 177 6.40 -8.19 11.89
N ALA A 178 5.53 -7.18 11.78
CA ALA A 178 4.61 -6.81 12.83
C ALA A 178 3.57 -7.91 13.10
N PRO A 179 3.07 -8.03 14.34
CA PRO A 179 1.90 -8.86 14.62
C PRO A 179 0.69 -8.47 13.76
N ASN A 180 -0.09 -9.46 13.34
CA ASN A 180 -1.29 -9.23 12.54
C ASN A 180 -2.32 -8.39 13.35
N PRO A 181 -3.05 -7.44 12.72
CA PRO A 181 -4.06 -6.66 13.41
C PRO A 181 -5.19 -7.46 14.08
N THR A 182 -5.42 -8.72 13.68
CA THR A 182 -6.34 -9.63 14.39
C THR A 182 -5.91 -9.96 15.82
N THR A 183 -4.65 -9.68 16.16
CA THR A 183 -4.09 -9.85 17.50
C THR A 183 -4.15 -8.59 18.36
N PHE A 184 -4.76 -7.50 17.87
CA PHE A 184 -4.96 -6.29 18.68
C PHE A 184 -5.73 -6.62 19.98
N GLY A 185 -5.36 -5.93 21.06
CA GLY A 185 -5.81 -6.22 22.43
C GLY A 185 -5.03 -7.35 23.13
N GLN A 186 -4.33 -8.22 22.40
CA GLN A 186 -3.48 -9.25 22.99
C GLN A 186 -2.12 -8.69 23.39
N VAL A 187 -1.47 -9.33 24.36
CA VAL A 187 -0.12 -8.96 24.79
C VAL A 187 0.90 -9.52 23.80
N GLN A 188 1.72 -8.64 23.24
CA GLN A 188 2.77 -8.93 22.27
C GLN A 188 4.12 -8.47 22.81
N THR A 189 5.21 -8.98 22.23
CA THR A 189 6.57 -8.51 22.51
C THR A 189 7.35 -8.37 21.22
N VAL A 190 8.02 -7.23 21.05
CA VAL A 190 8.89 -6.93 19.89
C VAL A 190 10.23 -6.39 20.37
N LYS A 191 11.26 -6.51 19.53
CA LYS A 191 12.61 -5.99 19.78
C LYS A 191 12.72 -4.53 19.34
N LEU A 192 13.83 -3.89 19.71
CA LEU A 192 14.23 -2.59 19.18
C LEU A 192 14.23 -2.61 17.64
N GLY A 193 13.65 -1.58 17.02
CA GLY A 193 13.52 -1.41 15.57
C GLY A 193 12.37 -2.20 14.93
N GLU A 194 11.80 -3.18 15.63
CA GLU A 194 10.69 -3.98 15.11
C GLU A 194 9.36 -3.21 15.21
N PRO A 195 8.49 -3.31 14.19
CA PRO A 195 7.17 -2.71 14.21
C PRO A 195 6.24 -3.37 15.22
N LEU A 196 5.47 -2.55 15.94
CA LEU A 196 4.39 -2.96 16.82
C LEU A 196 3.11 -3.29 16.04
N VAL A 197 2.93 -2.66 14.89
CA VAL A 197 1.74 -2.79 14.03
C VAL A 197 2.19 -2.77 12.57
N PRO A 198 1.48 -3.36 11.60
CA PRO A 198 1.89 -3.27 10.20
C PRO A 198 1.50 -1.91 9.58
N PRO A 199 2.03 -1.55 8.39
CA PRO A 199 1.64 -0.32 7.70
C PRO A 199 0.15 -0.30 7.34
N ARG A 200 -0.65 0.60 7.92
CA ARG A 200 -2.10 0.78 7.64
C ARG A 200 -2.50 2.25 7.75
N ASP A 201 -3.66 2.60 7.17
CA ASP A 201 -4.39 3.83 7.53
C ASP A 201 -5.34 3.50 8.68
N TYR A 202 -4.83 3.62 9.91
CA TYR A 202 -5.59 3.28 11.12
C TYR A 202 -6.80 4.19 11.38
N SER A 203 -6.87 5.36 10.73
CA SER A 203 -8.06 6.21 10.77
C SER A 203 -9.28 5.55 10.09
N LYS A 204 -9.02 4.66 9.12
CA LYS A 204 -10.01 3.81 8.44
C LYS A 204 -10.15 2.40 9.05
N GLY A 205 -9.34 2.08 10.06
CA GLY A 205 -9.32 0.79 10.73
C GLY A 205 -8.12 -0.09 10.34
N PRO A 206 -8.13 -1.40 10.70
CA PRO A 206 -6.96 -2.28 10.53
C PRO A 206 -6.83 -2.89 9.12
N VAL A 207 -7.69 -2.48 8.18
CA VAL A 207 -7.79 -3.06 6.83
C VAL A 207 -6.59 -2.68 5.97
N ILE A 208 -6.16 -3.59 5.10
CA ILE A 208 -5.10 -3.32 4.13
C ILE A 208 -5.53 -2.11 3.27
N PRO A 209 -4.68 -1.05 3.15
CA PRO A 209 -5.00 0.11 2.33
C PRO A 209 -5.27 -0.29 0.86
N ASP A 210 -6.37 0.21 0.31
CA ASP A 210 -6.67 0.09 -1.13
C ASP A 210 -5.91 1.17 -1.91
N PRO A 211 -5.10 0.83 -2.94
CA PRO A 211 -4.43 1.84 -3.74
C PRO A 211 -5.32 2.86 -4.43
N ALA A 212 -6.58 2.53 -4.71
CA ALA A 212 -7.50 3.48 -5.32
C ALA A 212 -7.80 4.69 -4.42
N ASP A 213 -7.57 4.58 -3.10
CA ASP A 213 -7.90 5.60 -2.11
C ASP A 213 -6.77 6.62 -1.88
N TYR A 214 -5.58 6.42 -2.44
CA TYR A 214 -4.40 7.23 -2.14
C TYR A 214 -3.65 7.64 -3.42
N PRO A 215 -3.19 8.90 -3.53
CA PRO A 215 -2.20 9.27 -4.52
C PRO A 215 -0.88 8.50 -4.30
N SER A 216 -0.22 8.03 -5.38
CA SER A 216 1.04 7.30 -5.27
C SER A 216 2.15 8.09 -4.54
N ASN A 217 2.12 9.42 -4.59
CA ASN A 217 3.11 10.30 -3.98
C ASN A 217 2.76 10.79 -2.56
N GLU A 218 1.60 10.42 -2.02
CA GLU A 218 1.23 10.80 -0.66
C GLU A 218 1.94 9.87 0.35
N VAL A 219 2.62 10.47 1.33
CA VAL A 219 3.35 9.74 2.38
C VAL A 219 2.80 10.12 3.76
N GLY A 220 2.64 9.12 4.63
CA GLY A 220 2.43 9.34 6.07
C GLY A 220 1.02 9.14 6.60
N LYS A 221 0.00 9.08 5.72
CA LYS A 221 -1.35 8.60 6.08
C LYS A 221 -1.35 7.11 6.42
N ILE A 222 -0.64 6.32 5.61
CA ILE A 222 -0.36 4.92 5.91
C ILE A 222 0.90 4.90 6.76
N TYR A 223 0.84 4.27 7.92
CA TYR A 223 1.98 4.24 8.83
C TYR A 223 2.07 2.94 9.61
N ASP A 224 3.25 2.66 10.10
CA ASP A 224 3.45 1.77 11.23
C ASP A 224 4.10 2.50 12.41
N ILE A 225 4.26 1.76 13.52
CA ILE A 225 4.93 2.27 14.72
C ILE A 225 5.99 1.25 15.09
N ALA A 226 7.24 1.64 15.15
CA ALA A 226 8.35 0.81 15.62
C ALA A 226 8.79 1.19 17.03
N TYR A 227 9.31 0.20 17.76
CA TYR A 227 9.91 0.46 19.06
C TYR A 227 11.30 1.05 18.87
N ASP A 228 11.53 2.26 19.36
CA ASP A 228 12.79 2.99 19.21
C ASP A 228 13.58 3.07 20.54
N GLY A 229 13.22 2.21 21.51
CA GLY A 229 13.99 2.05 22.73
C GLY A 229 13.62 3.04 23.83
N ILE A 230 14.59 3.29 24.72
CA ILE A 230 14.44 4.21 25.85
C ILE A 230 15.61 5.19 25.82
N GLU A 231 15.32 6.48 25.80
CA GLU A 231 16.31 7.54 25.87
C GLU A 231 15.91 8.57 26.92
N ASN A 232 16.85 8.96 27.79
CA ASN A 232 16.59 9.91 28.89
C ASN A 232 15.38 9.50 29.77
N GLY A 233 15.19 8.19 29.97
CA GLY A 233 14.08 7.61 30.72
C GLY A 233 12.72 7.62 30.00
N ARG A 234 12.63 8.18 28.79
CA ARG A 234 11.42 8.19 27.97
C ARG A 234 11.42 7.02 27.00
N ILE A 235 10.27 6.37 26.88
CA ILE A 235 10.05 5.32 25.89
C ILE A 235 9.82 6.01 24.56
N ARG A 236 10.54 5.60 23.51
CA ARG A 236 10.46 6.18 22.17
C ARG A 236 9.75 5.22 21.22
N PHE A 237 8.89 5.80 20.39
CA PHE A 237 8.21 5.13 19.30
C PHE A 237 8.51 5.90 18.01
N GLU A 238 8.98 5.19 16.99
CA GLU A 238 9.13 5.78 15.66
C GLU A 238 7.87 5.51 14.85
N VAL A 239 7.14 6.56 14.50
CA VAL A 239 6.03 6.50 13.56
C VAL A 239 6.59 6.62 12.15
N ARG A 240 6.54 5.52 11.38
CA ARG A 240 7.12 5.45 10.05
C ARG A 240 6.02 5.56 9.01
N GLY A 241 6.08 6.58 8.17
CA GLY A 241 5.07 6.88 7.17
C GLY A 241 5.43 6.30 5.81
N TYR A 242 4.46 5.65 5.17
CA TYR A 242 4.60 4.96 3.89
C TYR A 242 3.75 5.63 2.81
N SER A 243 4.17 5.48 1.55
CA SER A 243 3.31 5.72 0.39
C SER A 243 2.62 4.42 -0.02
N ILE A 244 1.49 4.53 -0.70
CA ILE A 244 0.72 3.36 -1.14
C ILE A 244 1.46 2.49 -2.17
N ASP A 245 2.40 3.09 -2.91
CA ASP A 245 3.26 2.39 -3.85
C ASP A 245 4.50 1.76 -3.20
N ASP A 246 4.77 2.06 -1.94
CA ASP A 246 5.88 1.47 -1.18
C ASP A 246 5.51 1.28 0.29
N LEU A 247 4.89 0.13 0.57
CA LEU A 247 4.51 -0.29 1.93
C LEU A 247 5.62 -1.05 2.65
N VAL A 248 6.84 -1.05 2.10
CA VAL A 248 8.01 -1.75 2.67
C VAL A 248 9.03 -0.73 3.18
N HIS A 249 9.28 0.34 2.41
CA HIS A 249 10.25 1.37 2.77
C HIS A 249 9.53 2.65 3.22
N PRO A 250 9.74 3.11 4.46
CA PRO A 250 9.11 4.34 4.92
C PRO A 250 9.73 5.56 4.24
N GLY A 251 8.87 6.47 3.78
CA GLY A 251 9.28 7.76 3.22
C GLY A 251 9.46 8.86 4.28
N THR A 252 8.98 8.64 5.51
CA THR A 252 9.12 9.57 6.64
C THR A 252 9.25 8.82 7.97
N GLY A 253 9.84 9.46 8.97
CA GLY A 253 9.92 8.96 10.35
C GLY A 253 9.74 10.10 11.36
N GLN A 254 8.93 9.88 12.38
CA GLN A 254 8.68 10.84 13.47
C GLN A 254 8.79 10.13 14.82
N ILE A 255 9.48 10.75 15.77
CA ILE A 255 9.61 10.18 17.12
C ILE A 255 8.50 10.73 18.01
N GLU A 256 7.71 9.82 18.56
CA GLU A 256 6.78 10.08 19.66
C GLU A 256 7.30 9.44 20.94
N THR A 257 6.99 10.03 22.10
CA THR A 257 7.54 9.59 23.38
C THR A 257 6.49 9.42 24.45
N ALA A 258 6.60 8.36 25.24
CA ALA A 258 5.88 8.23 26.50
C ALA A 258 6.76 8.67 27.68
N TYR A 259 6.16 9.38 28.63
CA TYR A 259 6.82 9.82 29.85
C TYR A 259 7.09 8.64 30.80
N PRO A 260 8.10 8.75 31.68
CA PRO A 260 8.39 7.71 32.66
C PRO A 260 7.16 7.35 33.49
N GLY A 261 6.83 6.06 33.55
CA GLY A 261 5.70 5.54 34.34
C GLY A 261 4.35 5.52 33.62
N GLU A 262 4.24 6.08 32.41
CA GLU A 262 3.04 5.95 31.59
C GLU A 262 2.81 4.49 31.20
N LYS A 263 1.61 3.98 31.50
CA LYS A 263 1.18 2.61 31.16
C LYS A 263 0.40 2.54 29.86
N LYS A 264 -0.02 3.69 29.34
CA LYS A 264 -0.78 3.83 28.11
C LYS A 264 -0.35 5.13 27.45
N VAL A 265 -0.03 5.07 26.16
CA VAL A 265 0.28 6.23 25.33
C VAL A 265 -0.59 6.15 24.09
N ASN A 266 -1.09 7.30 23.64
CA ASN A 266 -1.75 7.39 22.34
C ASN A 266 -0.74 7.89 21.33
N VAL A 267 -0.55 7.13 20.26
CA VAL A 267 0.30 7.47 19.13
C VAL A 267 -0.61 7.48 17.90
N ARG A 268 -0.94 8.70 17.44
CA ARG A 268 -1.98 8.93 16.41
C ARG A 268 -3.30 8.22 16.73
N ASP A 269 -3.81 7.38 15.84
CA ASP A 269 -5.08 6.63 15.99
C ASP A 269 -4.94 5.35 16.84
N LEU A 270 -3.79 5.12 17.48
CA LEU A 270 -3.50 3.90 18.21
C LEU A 270 -3.21 4.18 19.69
N ALA A 271 -3.86 3.40 20.55
CA ALA A 271 -3.54 3.32 21.96
C ALA A 271 -2.59 2.15 22.22
N ILE A 272 -1.38 2.45 22.68
CA ILE A 272 -0.38 1.45 23.06
C ILE A 272 -0.37 1.33 24.59
N THR A 273 -0.83 0.19 25.09
CA THR A 273 -0.72 -0.14 26.52
C THR A 273 0.62 -0.83 26.77
N ILE A 274 1.47 -0.19 27.56
CA ILE A 274 2.81 -0.65 27.89
C ILE A 274 2.73 -1.56 29.13
N LYS A 275 3.09 -2.83 28.96
CA LYS A 275 3.20 -3.79 30.08
C LYS A 275 4.60 -3.79 30.67
N GLN A 276 5.62 -3.71 29.80
CA GLN A 276 7.02 -3.58 30.18
C GLN A 276 7.79 -2.96 29.02
N ALA A 277 8.69 -2.01 29.33
CA ALA A 277 9.64 -1.46 28.36
C ALA A 277 11.06 -1.61 28.88
N LEU A 278 11.96 -2.08 28.02
CA LEU A 278 13.38 -2.26 28.26
C LEU A 278 14.16 -1.72 27.06
N PRO A 279 15.42 -1.28 27.20
CA PRO A 279 16.15 -0.64 26.09
C PRO A 279 16.13 -1.42 24.77
N GLY A 280 16.15 -2.76 24.80
CA GLY A 280 16.14 -3.61 23.62
C GLY A 280 14.81 -4.29 23.26
N ARG A 281 13.74 -4.12 24.06
CA ARG A 281 12.43 -4.75 23.80
C ARG A 281 11.27 -4.06 24.52
N ILE A 282 10.06 -4.23 23.98
CA ILE A 282 8.82 -3.78 24.62
C ILE A 282 7.79 -4.91 24.62
N THR A 283 7.07 -5.04 25.72
CA THR A 283 5.88 -5.89 25.85
C THR A 283 4.66 -4.98 26.00
N TYR A 284 3.69 -5.14 25.11
CA TYR A 284 2.62 -4.17 24.90
C TYR A 284 1.33 -4.84 24.43
N SER A 285 0.24 -4.08 24.37
CA SER A 285 -0.96 -4.42 23.63
C SER A 285 -1.48 -3.16 22.92
N VAL A 286 -2.04 -3.31 21.72
CA VAL A 286 -2.52 -2.19 20.90
C VAL A 286 -4.04 -2.22 20.79
N ALA A 287 -4.67 -1.05 20.81
CA ALA A 287 -6.05 -0.84 20.38
C ALA A 287 -6.12 0.33 19.40
N ILE A 288 -7.12 0.32 18.51
CA ILE A 288 -7.42 1.48 17.67
C ILE A 288 -8.31 2.41 18.50
N GLU A 289 -7.79 3.58 18.83
CA GLU A 289 -8.48 4.62 19.59
C GLU A 289 -8.23 5.96 18.89
N LYS A 290 -9.27 6.49 18.23
CA LYS A 290 -9.19 7.79 17.57
C LYS A 290 -9.00 8.87 18.64
N VAL A 291 -7.85 9.53 18.63
CA VAL A 291 -7.66 10.75 19.42
C VAL A 291 -8.50 11.83 18.77
N ALA A 292 -9.47 12.38 19.51
CA ALA A 292 -10.22 13.54 19.04
C ALA A 292 -9.23 14.68 18.72
N PRO A 293 -9.43 15.45 17.64
CA PRO A 293 -8.60 16.62 17.38
C PRO A 293 -8.53 17.46 18.65
N ALA A 294 -7.34 17.94 19.01
CA ALA A 294 -7.22 18.93 20.07
C ALA A 294 -8.19 20.07 19.73
N ALA A 295 -9.11 20.38 20.65
CA ALA A 295 -9.93 21.57 20.51
C ALA A 295 -8.95 22.73 20.29
N PRO A 296 -9.17 23.59 19.28
CA PRO A 296 -8.30 24.75 19.10
C PRO A 296 -8.23 25.48 20.44
N ASP A 297 -7.02 25.73 20.93
CA ASP A 297 -6.78 26.62 22.06
C ASP A 297 -7.36 27.97 21.66
N CYS A 298 -8.61 28.21 22.03
CA CYS A 298 -9.25 29.49 21.85
C CYS A 298 -8.72 30.36 22.99
N PRO A 299 -7.85 31.36 22.72
CA PRO A 299 -7.60 32.37 23.73
C PRO A 299 -8.96 32.98 24.08
N VAL A 300 -9.25 33.01 25.38
CA VAL A 300 -10.50 33.54 25.96
C VAL A 300 -10.88 34.83 25.24
N GLY A 301 -11.94 34.80 24.41
CA GLY A 301 -12.41 36.01 23.72
C GLY A 301 -13.31 35.84 22.50
N ASP A 302 -12.96 35.02 21.51
CA ASP A 302 -13.62 35.13 20.18
C ASP A 302 -13.98 33.78 19.55
N CYS A 303 -15.11 33.21 19.96
CA CYS A 303 -15.87 32.24 19.17
C CYS A 303 -17.35 32.62 19.22
N SER A 304 -17.69 33.78 18.67
CA SER A 304 -19.07 34.04 18.25
C SER A 304 -19.36 33.19 17.02
N GLU A 305 -20.34 32.30 17.16
CA GLU A 305 -20.92 31.43 16.13
C GLU A 305 -21.07 32.18 14.79
N THR A 306 -20.30 31.77 13.78
CA THR A 306 -20.72 32.02 12.40
C THR A 306 -21.89 31.09 12.11
N GLU A 307 -23.09 31.65 12.15
CA GLU A 307 -24.32 31.09 11.60
C GLU A 307 -24.03 30.36 10.28
N VAL A 308 -24.10 29.03 10.31
CA VAL A 308 -24.26 28.23 9.09
C VAL A 308 -25.69 28.47 8.63
N THR A 309 -25.91 29.48 7.79
CA THR A 309 -27.20 29.74 7.16
C THR A 309 -27.54 28.56 6.25
N THR A 310 -28.31 27.61 6.77
CA THR A 310 -28.88 26.51 5.98
C THR A 310 -30.02 27.09 5.16
N LYS A 311 -29.77 27.44 3.89
CA LYS A 311 -30.85 27.77 2.97
C LYS A 311 -31.62 26.49 2.63
N ALA A 312 -32.87 26.42 3.07
CA ALA A 312 -33.80 25.37 2.69
C ALA A 312 -34.09 25.45 1.17
N ILE A 313 -33.88 24.35 0.46
CA ILE A 313 -34.31 24.17 -0.93
C ILE A 313 -35.79 23.82 -0.89
N THR A 314 -36.65 24.75 -1.31
CA THR A 314 -38.08 24.51 -1.51
C THR A 314 -38.28 23.89 -2.89
N ALA A 315 -38.87 22.70 -2.95
CA ALA A 315 -39.24 22.04 -4.19
C ALA A 315 -40.43 22.76 -4.84
N GLU A 316 -40.27 23.17 -6.09
CA GLU A 316 -41.31 23.76 -6.93
C GLU A 316 -42.15 22.64 -7.57
N ALA A 317 -43.48 22.74 -7.45
CA ALA A 317 -44.43 21.78 -8.00
C ALA A 317 -44.68 22.02 -9.50
N PRO A 318 -44.90 20.99 -10.33
CA PRO A 318 -45.12 21.15 -11.76
C PRO A 318 -46.54 21.63 -12.07
N ASP A 319 -46.62 22.71 -12.83
CA ASP A 319 -47.84 23.32 -13.34
C ASP A 319 -48.49 22.44 -14.43
N THR A 320 -49.81 22.28 -14.37
CA THR A 320 -50.60 21.49 -15.34
C THR A 320 -51.28 22.45 -16.33
N PRO A 321 -51.13 22.27 -17.66
CA PRO A 321 -51.73 23.18 -18.63
C PRO A 321 -53.21 22.86 -18.91
N ARG A 322 -53.98 23.92 -19.21
CA ARG A 322 -55.28 23.84 -19.90
C ARG A 322 -55.09 23.85 -21.41
#